data_AF-A0A7V9NMB7-F1
#
_entry.id   AF-A0A7V9NMB7-F1
#
_cell.length_a   1.000
_cell.length_b   1.000
_cell.length_c   1.000
_cell.angle_alpha   90.00
_cell.angle_beta   90.00
_cell.angle_gamma   90.00
#
_symmetry.space_group_name_H-M   'P 1'
#
loop_
_entity.id
_entity.type
_entity.pdbx_description
1 polymer ?
#
loop_
_entity_poly.entity_id
_entity_poly.type
_entity_poly.pdbx_seq_one_letter_code
_entity_poly.pdbx_strand_id
1 'polypeptide(L)'
;MSNQKKIELPPQGLKTLFGVQDQNIKYLEALLNISIGARGNELLIDGETKDIETVETILGDFAELFAQGSTFSDKELRDAFKQIAEDRAYSLKDYFNKARFNPSGKKQVTAKSVNQRKYIEAIQQNDLVFGIGPAGTGKSYICVAMAVHALFQKQVSRIILTRPAVEAGEKLGFLPGDLQDKVDPYLRPLYDALFDLVDAERVTKMLEKRIIEIAPLAFMRGRTLAD
;
A
#
# COMPACT_ATOMS: atom_id res chain seq x y z
N MET A 1 17.89 -11.90 -28.84
CA MET A 1 19.11 -12.72 -28.66
C MET A 1 19.14 -13.09 -27.20
N SER A 2 19.18 -14.38 -26.85
CA SER A 2 19.28 -14.77 -25.44
C SER A 2 20.68 -14.41 -24.94
N ASN A 3 20.74 -13.70 -23.82
CA ASN A 3 21.97 -13.34 -23.14
C ASN A 3 22.07 -14.14 -21.85
N GLN A 4 23.31 -14.43 -21.44
CA GLN A 4 23.59 -15.15 -20.22
C GLN A 4 24.42 -14.28 -19.29
N LYS A 5 24.05 -14.19 -18.02
CA LYS A 5 24.78 -13.42 -17.00
C LYS A 5 24.92 -14.22 -15.71
N LYS A 6 26.08 -14.10 -15.08
CA LYS A 6 26.41 -14.74 -13.80
C LYS A 6 26.41 -13.69 -12.69
N ILE A 7 25.73 -13.98 -11.58
CA ILE A 7 25.62 -13.12 -10.40
C ILE A 7 25.95 -13.94 -9.16
N GLU A 8 26.75 -13.39 -8.27
CA GLU A 8 27.01 -13.98 -6.94
C GLU A 8 26.13 -13.31 -5.90
N LEU A 9 25.43 -14.12 -5.11
CA LEU A 9 24.62 -13.63 -3.98
C LEU A 9 25.30 -13.97 -2.66
N PRO A 10 25.16 -13.12 -1.62
CA PRO A 10 25.57 -13.51 -0.29
C PRO A 10 24.80 -14.78 0.14
N PRO A 11 25.48 -15.76 0.78
CA PRO A 11 24.86 -17.03 1.17
C PRO A 11 23.68 -16.85 2.15
N GLN A 12 23.66 -15.73 2.86
CA GLN A 12 22.60 -15.36 3.78
C GLN A 12 21.42 -14.77 2.99
N GLY A 13 20.25 -15.39 3.12
CA GLY A 13 19.01 -14.96 2.45
C GLY A 13 18.65 -15.75 1.18
N LEU A 14 19.55 -16.57 0.63
CA LEU A 14 19.25 -17.45 -0.52
C LEU A 14 18.01 -18.33 -0.29
N LYS A 15 17.89 -18.94 0.90
CA LYS A 15 16.72 -19.76 1.24
C LYS A 15 15.41 -18.98 1.18
N THR A 16 15.42 -17.73 1.64
CA THR A 16 14.25 -16.84 1.62
C THR A 16 13.93 -16.38 0.20
N LEU A 17 14.95 -16.02 -0.57
CA LEU A 17 14.81 -15.62 -1.96
C LEU A 17 14.23 -16.74 -2.84
N PHE A 18 14.69 -17.98 -2.66
CA PHE A 18 14.18 -19.14 -3.38
C PHE A 18 12.79 -19.56 -2.89
N GLY A 19 12.56 -19.46 -1.58
CA GLY A 19 11.35 -19.96 -0.95
C GLY A 19 11.31 -21.49 -0.95
N VAL A 20 10.21 -22.05 -0.44
CA VAL A 20 10.00 -23.51 -0.41
C VAL A 20 9.93 -24.05 -1.84
N GLN A 21 10.75 -25.06 -2.18
CA GLN A 21 10.80 -25.68 -3.52
C GLN A 21 11.05 -24.69 -4.68
N ASP A 22 11.82 -23.62 -4.41
CA ASP A 22 12.23 -22.59 -5.36
C ASP A 22 11.05 -21.78 -5.91
N GLN A 23 9.94 -21.77 -5.18
CA GLN A 23 8.67 -21.21 -5.62
C GLN A 23 8.69 -19.70 -5.89
N ASN A 24 9.62 -18.95 -5.31
CA ASN A 24 9.73 -17.50 -5.52
C ASN A 24 10.54 -17.20 -6.78
N ILE A 25 11.62 -17.95 -7.01
CA ILE A 25 12.43 -17.84 -8.23
C ILE A 25 11.63 -18.28 -9.46
N LYS A 26 10.93 -19.42 -9.38
CA LYS A 26 10.04 -19.88 -10.47
C LYS A 26 8.96 -18.87 -10.83
N TYR A 27 8.47 -18.14 -9.82
CA TYR A 27 7.50 -17.08 -10.04
C TYR A 27 8.13 -15.87 -10.76
N LEU A 28 9.34 -15.47 -10.35
CA LEU A 28 10.11 -14.41 -11.00
C LEU A 28 10.48 -14.76 -12.45
N GLU A 29 10.92 -16.00 -12.69
CA GLU A 29 11.20 -16.56 -14.02
C GLU A 29 9.99 -16.44 -14.95
N ALA A 30 8.80 -16.84 -14.47
CA ALA A 30 7.56 -16.75 -15.23
C ALA A 30 7.13 -15.32 -15.52
N LEU A 31 7.35 -14.37 -14.59
CA LEU A 31 6.99 -12.96 -14.76
C LEU A 31 7.87 -12.25 -15.80
N LEU A 32 9.16 -12.57 -15.84
CA LEU A 32 10.15 -11.89 -16.69
C LEU A 32 10.58 -12.71 -17.91
N ASN A 33 10.01 -13.90 -18.12
CA ASN A 33 10.33 -14.82 -19.20
C ASN A 33 11.85 -15.11 -19.30
N ILE A 34 12.44 -15.51 -18.16
CA ILE A 34 13.86 -15.83 -18.00
C ILE A 34 14.04 -17.21 -17.35
N SER A 35 15.26 -17.72 -17.38
CA SER A 35 15.69 -18.92 -16.65
C SER A 35 16.80 -18.57 -15.66
N ILE A 36 16.72 -19.07 -14.43
CA ILE A 36 17.65 -18.83 -13.34
C ILE A 36 18.14 -20.19 -12.81
N GLY A 37 19.37 -20.55 -13.17
CA GLY A 37 20.07 -21.70 -12.61
C GLY A 37 20.87 -21.32 -11.37
N ALA A 38 20.82 -22.15 -10.31
CA ALA A 38 21.58 -21.93 -9.09
C ALA A 38 22.67 -23.00 -8.91
N ARG A 39 23.91 -22.59 -8.65
CA ARG A 39 25.02 -23.48 -8.27
C ARG A 39 25.79 -22.90 -7.11
N GLY A 40 25.53 -23.40 -5.90
CA GLY A 40 26.09 -22.82 -4.68
C GLY A 40 25.53 -21.42 -4.44
N ASN A 41 26.40 -20.41 -4.45
CA ASN A 41 26.01 -18.99 -4.31
C ASN A 41 25.94 -18.26 -5.66
N GLU A 42 26.21 -18.96 -6.75
CA GLU A 42 26.21 -18.40 -8.09
C GLU A 42 24.85 -18.64 -8.75
N LEU A 43 24.26 -17.57 -9.27
CA LEU A 43 23.09 -17.60 -10.12
C LEU A 43 23.49 -17.33 -11.57
N LEU A 44 22.97 -18.15 -12.47
CA LEU A 44 23.14 -18.01 -13.89
C LEU A 44 21.77 -17.69 -14.50
N ILE A 45 21.66 -16.49 -15.06
CA ILE A 45 20.41 -15.94 -15.59
C ILE A 45 20.50 -15.94 -17.11
N ASP A 46 19.50 -16.50 -17.78
CA ASP A 46 19.36 -16.53 -19.23
C ASP A 46 18.04 -15.85 -19.65
N GLY A 47 18.11 -14.96 -20.63
CA GLY A 47 16.94 -14.22 -21.11
C GLY A 47 17.27 -12.98 -21.93
N GLU A 48 16.31 -12.07 -22.09
CA GLU A 48 16.57 -10.78 -22.72
C GLU A 48 17.33 -9.83 -21.79
N THR A 49 18.17 -8.96 -22.36
CA THR A 49 19.02 -8.02 -21.58
C THR A 49 18.23 -7.22 -20.55
N LYS A 50 17.07 -6.70 -20.93
CA LYS A 50 16.24 -5.85 -20.06
C LYS A 50 15.68 -6.63 -18.86
N ASP A 51 15.40 -7.92 -19.03
CA ASP A 51 14.90 -8.79 -17.97
C ASP A 51 16.02 -9.20 -17.02
N ILE A 52 17.20 -9.51 -17.58
CA ILE A 52 18.42 -9.78 -16.82
C ILE A 52 18.79 -8.59 -15.93
N GLU A 53 18.78 -7.37 -16.47
CA GLU A 53 19.05 -6.13 -15.73
C GLU A 53 18.02 -5.91 -14.59
N THR A 54 16.75 -6.24 -14.86
CA THR A 54 15.69 -6.15 -13.84
C THR A 54 15.94 -7.13 -12.70
N VAL A 55 16.28 -8.38 -12.99
CA VAL A 55 16.61 -9.37 -11.96
C VAL A 55 17.87 -9.02 -11.20
N GLU A 56 18.92 -8.55 -11.88
CA GLU A 56 20.13 -8.08 -11.20
C GLU A 56 19.82 -6.98 -10.18
N THR A 57 18.96 -6.03 -10.54
CA THR A 57 18.51 -4.97 -9.63
C THR A 57 17.72 -5.55 -8.44
N ILE A 58 16.79 -6.48 -8.68
CA ILE A 58 16.02 -7.16 -7.63
C ILE A 58 16.97 -7.89 -6.65
N LEU A 59 17.94 -8.62 -7.19
CA LEU A 59 18.89 -9.42 -6.42
C LEU A 59 19.84 -8.55 -5.59
N GLY A 60 20.34 -7.45 -6.16
CA GLY A 60 21.14 -6.46 -5.45
C GLY A 60 20.36 -5.80 -4.31
N ASP A 61 19.14 -5.34 -4.60
CA ASP A 61 18.26 -4.74 -3.60
C ASP A 61 17.91 -5.73 -2.48
N PHE A 62 17.64 -7.00 -2.81
CA PHE A 62 17.36 -8.05 -1.84
C PHE A 62 18.56 -8.26 -0.90
N ALA A 63 19.77 -8.36 -1.45
CA ALA A 63 20.99 -8.54 -0.69
C ALA A 63 21.22 -7.38 0.30
N GLU A 64 21.03 -6.14 -0.15
CA GLU A 64 21.17 -4.96 0.71
C GLU A 64 20.12 -4.91 1.82
N LEU A 65 18.84 -5.10 1.50
CA LEU A 65 17.77 -5.08 2.49
C LEU A 65 17.94 -6.20 3.52
N PHE A 66 18.36 -7.40 3.08
CA PHE A 66 18.65 -8.53 3.96
C PHE A 66 19.83 -8.23 4.89
N ALA A 67 20.91 -7.62 4.37
CA ALA A 67 22.06 -7.18 5.16
C ALA A 67 21.69 -6.13 6.22
N GLN A 68 20.66 -5.32 5.98
CA GLN A 68 20.09 -4.38 6.95
C GLN A 68 19.18 -5.03 8.00
N GLY A 69 19.00 -6.37 7.94
CA GLY A 69 18.17 -7.12 8.87
C GLY A 69 16.68 -7.19 8.48
N SER A 70 16.32 -6.82 7.25
CA SER A 70 14.94 -6.94 6.78
C SER A 70 14.53 -8.40 6.69
N THR A 71 13.30 -8.69 7.12
CA THR A 71 12.68 -10.01 6.95
C THR A 71 11.59 -9.94 5.88
N PHE A 72 11.45 -11.04 5.14
CA PHE A 72 10.55 -11.14 4.00
C PHE A 72 9.68 -12.39 4.12
N SER A 73 8.39 -12.24 3.87
CA SER A 73 7.51 -13.36 3.58
C SER A 73 7.49 -13.67 2.07
N ASP A 74 7.23 -14.92 1.70
CA ASP A 74 7.07 -15.34 0.31
C ASP A 74 6.01 -14.49 -0.44
N LYS A 75 4.93 -14.14 0.27
CA LYS A 75 3.88 -13.30 -0.28
C LYS A 75 4.38 -11.90 -0.63
N GLU A 76 5.14 -11.26 0.26
CA GLU A 76 5.67 -9.92 0.03
C GLU A 76 6.65 -9.89 -1.14
N LEU A 77 7.52 -10.88 -1.24
CA LEU A 77 8.45 -10.99 -2.37
C LEU A 77 7.70 -11.15 -3.69
N ARG A 78 6.69 -12.03 -3.76
CA ARG A 78 5.89 -12.22 -4.97
C ARG A 78 5.10 -10.96 -5.37
N ASP A 79 4.48 -10.30 -4.39
CA ASP A 79 3.75 -9.05 -4.64
C ASP A 79 4.71 -7.95 -5.16
N ALA A 80 5.93 -7.90 -4.64
CA ALA A 80 6.97 -6.99 -5.13
C ALA A 80 7.43 -7.34 -6.55
N PHE A 81 7.76 -8.61 -6.81
CA PHE A 81 8.19 -9.07 -8.14
C PHE A 81 7.15 -8.77 -9.21
N LYS A 82 5.87 -8.98 -8.89
CA LYS A 82 4.77 -8.63 -9.81
C LYS A 82 4.75 -7.14 -10.12
N GLN A 83 4.90 -6.27 -9.12
CA GLN A 83 4.91 -4.82 -9.34
C GLN A 83 6.13 -4.34 -10.13
N ILE A 84 7.30 -4.95 -9.91
CA ILE A 84 8.52 -4.64 -10.65
C ILE A 84 8.42 -5.12 -12.11
N ALA A 85 7.81 -6.28 -12.34
CA ALA A 85 7.55 -6.77 -13.69
C ALA A 85 6.57 -5.87 -14.47
N GLU A 86 5.56 -5.30 -13.80
CA GLU A 86 4.62 -4.33 -14.38
C GLU A 86 5.24 -2.93 -14.59
N ASP A 87 6.15 -2.49 -13.72
CA ASP A 87 6.86 -1.21 -13.81
C ASP A 87 8.33 -1.37 -13.39
N ARG A 88 9.21 -1.58 -14.37
CA ARG A 88 10.63 -1.89 -14.14
C ARG A 88 11.46 -0.75 -13.57
N ALA A 89 10.91 0.48 -13.54
CA ALA A 89 11.56 1.59 -12.83
C ALA A 89 11.40 1.46 -11.31
N TYR A 90 10.49 0.60 -10.86
CA TYR A 90 10.26 0.34 -9.45
C TYR A 90 11.26 -0.68 -8.90
N SER A 91 11.83 -0.38 -7.75
CA SER A 91 12.85 -1.21 -7.12
C SER A 91 12.29 -2.00 -5.93
N LEU A 92 12.97 -3.08 -5.53
CA LEU A 92 12.55 -3.86 -4.37
C LEU A 92 12.71 -3.03 -3.07
N LYS A 93 13.75 -2.18 -2.99
CA LYS A 93 13.88 -1.19 -1.90
C LYS A 93 12.69 -0.24 -1.84
N ASP A 94 12.25 0.28 -2.98
CA ASP A 94 11.10 1.18 -3.02
C ASP A 94 9.81 0.48 -2.52
N TYR A 95 9.63 -0.80 -2.84
CA TYR A 95 8.53 -1.62 -2.31
C TYR A 95 8.53 -1.70 -0.79
N PHE A 96 9.67 -2.01 -0.19
CA PHE A 96 9.75 -2.16 1.25
C PHE A 96 9.80 -0.84 2.03
N ASN A 97 10.28 0.24 1.41
CA ASN A 97 10.51 1.51 2.10
C ASN A 97 9.46 2.60 1.84
N LYS A 98 8.86 2.67 0.63
CA LYS A 98 7.97 3.79 0.25
C LYS A 98 6.49 3.42 0.26
N ALA A 99 6.15 2.22 -0.19
CA ALA A 99 4.76 1.80 -0.39
C ALA A 99 4.19 0.93 0.75
N ARG A 100 4.97 0.70 1.80
CA ARG A 100 4.65 -0.14 2.96
C ARG A 100 4.75 0.71 4.22
N PHE A 101 3.63 0.87 4.93
CA PHE A 101 3.60 1.66 6.16
C PHE A 101 2.63 1.09 7.18
N ASN A 102 2.83 1.44 8.44
CA ASN A 102 1.93 1.07 9.53
C ASN A 102 1.29 2.36 10.06
N PRO A 103 0.01 2.62 9.77
CA PRO A 103 -0.63 3.89 10.12
C PRO A 103 -0.63 4.19 11.61
N SER A 104 -0.81 3.19 12.47
CA SER A 104 -0.96 3.39 13.92
C SER A 104 -0.20 2.40 14.81
N GLY A 105 0.46 1.40 14.20
CA GLY A 105 1.00 0.23 14.89
C GLY A 105 0.16 -1.03 14.69
N LYS A 106 -1.15 -0.90 14.49
CA LYS A 106 -2.09 -2.03 14.47
C LYS A 106 -2.00 -2.92 13.23
N LYS A 107 -1.94 -2.31 12.05
CA LYS A 107 -2.06 -3.03 10.78
C LYS A 107 -1.15 -2.42 9.73
N GLN A 108 -0.39 -3.27 9.06
CA GLN A 108 0.42 -2.86 7.94
C GLN A 108 -0.41 -2.70 6.67
N VAL A 109 -0.20 -1.58 5.99
CA VAL A 109 -0.82 -1.26 4.70
C VAL A 109 0.29 -1.27 3.65
N THR A 110 0.05 -1.99 2.56
CA THR A 110 0.96 -2.03 1.40
C THR A 110 0.18 -1.88 0.11
N ALA A 111 0.78 -1.23 -0.89
CA ALA A 111 0.23 -1.18 -2.24
C ALA A 111 0.18 -2.59 -2.84
N LYS A 112 -0.97 -2.99 -3.39
CA LYS A 112 -1.16 -4.29 -4.07
C LYS A 112 -1.10 -4.20 -5.59
N SER A 113 -0.96 -3.00 -6.14
CA SER A 113 -0.85 -2.75 -7.57
C SER A 113 -0.07 -1.48 -7.85
N VAL A 114 0.45 -1.36 -9.08
CA VAL A 114 1.15 -0.16 -9.57
C VAL A 114 0.29 1.10 -9.40
N ASN A 115 -1.03 1.02 -9.64
CA ASN A 115 -1.92 2.17 -9.48
C ASN A 115 -2.11 2.58 -8.02
N GLN A 116 -2.16 1.62 -7.08
CA GLN A 116 -2.23 1.93 -5.66
C GLN A 116 -0.94 2.59 -5.17
N ARG A 117 0.20 2.12 -5.66
CA ARG A 117 1.50 2.73 -5.39
C ARG A 117 1.55 4.18 -5.89
N LYS A 118 1.25 4.40 -7.18
CA LYS A 118 1.21 5.74 -7.77
C LYS A 118 0.27 6.67 -7.00
N TYR A 119 -0.84 6.14 -6.48
CA TYR A 119 -1.76 6.90 -5.65
C TYR A 119 -1.16 7.29 -4.28
N ILE A 120 -0.44 6.38 -3.61
CA ILE A 120 0.29 6.69 -2.37
C ILE A 120 1.37 7.73 -2.62
N GLU A 121 2.19 7.55 -3.66
CA GLU A 121 3.24 8.50 -4.06
C GLU A 121 2.65 9.88 -4.37
N ALA A 122 1.53 9.93 -5.10
CA ALA A 122 0.84 11.18 -5.39
C ALA A 122 0.39 11.90 -4.11
N ILE A 123 -0.16 11.18 -3.11
CA ILE A 123 -0.56 11.76 -1.81
C ILE A 123 0.64 12.32 -1.06
N GLN A 124 1.81 11.69 -1.14
CA GLN A 124 3.02 12.15 -0.45
C GLN A 124 3.63 13.40 -1.10
N GLN A 125 3.42 13.59 -2.40
CA GLN A 125 4.12 14.61 -3.19
C GLN A 125 3.26 15.83 -3.53
N ASN A 126 1.95 15.78 -3.31
CA ASN A 126 1.02 16.82 -3.74
C ASN A 126 0.04 17.19 -2.62
N ASP A 127 -0.30 18.48 -2.52
CA ASP A 127 -1.27 18.97 -1.53
C ASP A 127 -2.71 18.51 -1.83
N LEU A 128 -3.03 18.25 -3.11
CA LEU A 128 -4.35 17.82 -3.56
C LEU A 128 -4.25 16.67 -4.56
N VAL A 129 -4.95 15.57 -4.26
CA VAL A 129 -4.95 14.37 -5.10
C VAL A 129 -6.37 13.89 -5.37
N PHE A 130 -6.68 13.64 -6.64
CA PHE A 130 -7.94 13.04 -7.07
C PHE A 130 -7.75 11.55 -7.35
N GLY A 131 -8.26 10.70 -6.45
CA GLY A 131 -8.32 9.26 -6.65
C GLY A 131 -9.58 8.84 -7.41
N ILE A 132 -9.49 8.62 -8.73
CA ILE A 132 -10.61 8.17 -9.57
C ILE A 132 -10.43 6.71 -9.98
N GLY A 133 -11.51 5.92 -9.93
CA GLY A 133 -11.49 4.54 -10.41
C GLY A 133 -12.64 3.68 -9.88
N PRO A 134 -12.73 2.41 -10.33
CA PRO A 134 -13.82 1.50 -9.96
C PRO A 134 -13.94 1.23 -8.46
N ALA A 135 -15.10 0.76 -8.01
CA ALA A 135 -15.26 0.28 -6.64
C ALA A 135 -14.27 -0.86 -6.33
N GLY A 136 -13.84 -0.97 -5.07
CA GLY A 136 -12.92 -2.03 -4.63
C GLY A 136 -11.44 -1.79 -4.93
N THR A 137 -11.05 -0.72 -5.63
CA THR A 137 -9.62 -0.45 -5.95
C THR A 137 -8.80 0.14 -4.80
N GLY A 138 -9.39 0.33 -3.62
CA GLY A 138 -8.68 0.78 -2.41
C GLY A 138 -8.54 2.30 -2.23
N LYS A 139 -9.10 3.12 -3.13
CA LYS A 139 -8.97 4.60 -3.13
C LYS A 139 -9.28 5.25 -1.77
N SER A 140 -10.43 4.91 -1.18
CA SER A 140 -10.85 5.46 0.10
C SER A 140 -10.04 4.88 1.26
N TYR A 141 -9.82 3.56 1.26
CA TYR A 141 -9.09 2.89 2.33
C TYR A 141 -7.64 3.36 2.44
N ILE A 142 -6.93 3.45 1.32
CA ILE A 142 -5.54 3.94 1.27
C ILE A 142 -5.47 5.40 1.71
N CYS A 143 -6.42 6.25 1.30
CA CYS A 143 -6.48 7.64 1.74
C CYS A 143 -6.63 7.75 3.26
N VAL A 144 -7.55 6.99 3.86
CA VAL A 144 -7.72 6.95 5.32
C VAL A 144 -6.45 6.42 6.01
N ALA A 145 -5.82 5.38 5.47
CA ALA A 145 -4.56 4.87 5.98
C ALA A 145 -3.44 5.92 5.97
N MET A 146 -3.29 6.65 4.87
CA MET A 146 -2.32 7.74 4.74
C MET A 146 -2.59 8.88 5.71
N ALA A 147 -3.86 9.28 5.86
CA ALA A 147 -4.25 10.34 6.80
C ALA A 147 -3.97 9.93 8.26
N VAL A 148 -4.31 8.69 8.65
CA VAL A 148 -3.98 8.14 9.97
C VAL A 148 -2.47 8.11 10.18
N HIS A 149 -1.72 7.67 9.17
CA HIS A 149 -0.26 7.66 9.25
C HIS A 149 0.30 9.06 9.49
N ALA A 150 -0.13 10.07 8.73
CA ALA A 150 0.28 11.46 8.90
C ALA A 150 -0.05 11.99 10.30
N LEU A 151 -1.24 11.68 10.84
CA LEU A 151 -1.65 12.07 12.19
C LEU A 151 -0.74 11.46 13.26
N PHE A 152 -0.44 10.16 13.16
CA PHE A 152 0.42 9.45 14.13
C PHE A 152 1.90 9.88 14.02
N GLN A 153 2.36 10.27 12.82
CA GLN A 153 3.66 10.88 12.61
C GLN A 153 3.70 12.38 12.99
N LYS A 154 2.59 12.93 13.53
CA LYS A 154 2.45 14.34 13.93
C LYS A 154 2.68 15.32 12.78
N GLN A 155 2.46 14.89 11.54
CA GLN A 155 2.53 15.74 10.36
C GLN A 155 1.27 16.61 10.22
N VAL A 156 0.15 16.13 10.77
CA VAL A 156 -1.11 16.87 10.86
C VAL A 156 -1.65 16.79 12.28
N SER A 157 -2.40 17.82 12.70
CA SER A 157 -3.07 17.90 14.00
C SER A 157 -4.44 17.21 14.02
N ARG A 158 -5.10 17.11 12.86
CA ARG A 158 -6.49 16.71 12.72
C ARG A 158 -6.78 16.04 11.38
N ILE A 159 -7.73 15.10 11.36
CA ILE A 159 -8.27 14.48 10.14
C ILE A 159 -9.76 14.84 10.02
N ILE A 160 -10.19 15.26 8.84
CA ILE A 160 -11.61 15.44 8.51
C ILE A 160 -11.95 14.50 7.35
N LEU A 161 -12.79 13.51 7.62
CA LEU A 161 -13.32 12.59 6.62
C LEU A 161 -14.73 13.03 6.26
N THR A 162 -14.97 13.22 4.97
CA THR A 162 -16.29 13.64 4.50
C THR A 162 -16.78 12.79 3.36
N ARG A 163 -18.11 12.62 3.32
CA ARG A 163 -18.81 11.94 2.24
C ARG A 163 -20.04 12.76 1.87
N PRO A 164 -20.34 12.95 0.57
CA PRO A 164 -21.61 13.51 0.18
C PRO A 164 -22.73 12.56 0.63
N ALA A 165 -23.73 13.09 1.32
CA ALA A 165 -25.00 12.40 1.48
C ALA A 165 -25.67 12.45 0.10
N VAL A 166 -25.63 11.33 -0.62
CA VAL A 166 -26.35 11.19 -1.88
C VAL A 166 -27.66 10.50 -1.54
N GLU A 167 -28.77 11.20 -1.75
CA GLU A 167 -30.09 10.56 -1.78
C GLU A 167 -30.06 9.53 -2.91
N ALA A 168 -29.96 8.26 -2.56
CA ALA A 168 -29.93 7.16 -3.52
C ALA A 168 -31.35 6.88 -4.05
N GLY A 169 -31.98 7.88 -4.68
CA GLY A 169 -33.32 7.77 -5.27
C GLY A 169 -34.48 7.74 -4.28
N GLU A 170 -34.23 7.66 -2.98
CA GLU A 170 -35.25 7.85 -1.93
C GLU A 170 -34.98 9.17 -1.20
N LYS A 171 -36.02 10.00 -1.06
CA LYS A 171 -35.98 11.16 -0.16
C LYS A 171 -35.44 10.67 1.19
N LEU A 172 -34.63 11.47 1.89
CA LEU A 172 -34.15 11.22 3.26
C LEU A 172 -35.27 10.94 4.31
N GLY A 173 -36.53 10.82 3.87
CA GLY A 173 -37.77 10.71 4.62
C GLY A 173 -38.28 9.29 4.92
N PHE A 174 -37.47 8.23 4.87
CA PHE A 174 -37.95 6.88 5.27
C PHE A 174 -37.14 6.17 6.36
N LEU A 175 -36.00 6.70 6.80
CA LEU A 175 -35.33 6.20 8.00
C LEU A 175 -35.94 6.89 9.25
N PRO A 176 -36.47 6.16 10.24
CA PRO A 176 -36.84 6.73 11.53
C PRO A 176 -35.57 7.14 12.29
N GLY A 177 -35.62 8.22 13.07
CA GLY A 177 -34.47 8.71 13.84
C GLY A 177 -34.14 10.17 13.56
N ASP A 178 -33.10 10.67 14.23
CA ASP A 178 -32.61 12.03 14.03
C ASP A 178 -31.82 12.17 12.70
N LEU A 179 -31.37 13.38 12.37
CA LEU A 179 -30.60 13.61 11.14
C LEU A 179 -29.30 12.79 11.11
N GLN A 180 -28.72 12.50 12.28
CA GLN A 180 -27.48 11.76 12.41
C GLN A 180 -27.71 10.27 12.10
N ASP A 181 -28.76 9.67 12.68
CA ASP A 181 -29.17 8.28 12.43
C ASP A 181 -29.40 7.99 10.94
N LYS A 182 -29.84 9.01 10.19
CA LYS A 182 -30.06 8.92 8.74
C LYS A 182 -28.79 8.92 7.92
N VAL A 183 -27.75 9.62 8.39
CA VAL A 183 -26.50 9.80 7.62
C VAL A 183 -25.43 8.78 8.01
N ASP A 184 -25.48 8.28 9.25
CA ASP A 184 -24.56 7.28 9.79
C ASP A 184 -24.35 6.05 8.90
N PRO A 185 -25.39 5.44 8.26
CA PRO A 185 -25.20 4.32 7.35
C PRO A 185 -24.24 4.62 6.19
N TYR A 186 -24.21 5.86 5.68
CA TYR A 186 -23.34 6.26 4.58
C TYR A 186 -21.89 6.52 5.03
N LEU A 187 -21.71 6.88 6.31
CA LEU A 187 -20.42 7.14 6.91
C LEU A 187 -19.75 5.87 7.45
N ARG A 188 -20.52 4.80 7.67
CA ARG A 188 -20.03 3.51 8.21
C ARG A 188 -18.73 3.00 7.57
N PRO A 189 -18.53 3.02 6.24
CA PRO A 189 -17.26 2.57 5.64
C PRO A 189 -16.03 3.37 6.08
N LEU A 190 -16.20 4.63 6.48
CA LEU A 190 -15.11 5.46 7.01
C LEU A 190 -14.77 5.06 8.45
N TYR A 191 -15.79 4.78 9.27
CA TYR A 191 -15.61 4.21 10.61
C TYR A 191 -14.92 2.85 10.54
N ASP A 192 -15.40 1.95 9.68
CA ASP A 192 -14.84 0.61 9.50
C ASP A 192 -13.34 0.67 9.13
N ALA A 193 -12.97 1.58 8.22
CA ALA A 193 -11.57 1.79 7.86
C ALA A 193 -10.73 2.26 9.04
N LEU A 194 -11.22 3.23 9.83
CA LEU A 194 -10.51 3.69 11.03
C LEU A 194 -10.35 2.58 12.07
N PHE A 195 -11.40 1.81 12.34
CA PHE A 195 -11.35 0.70 13.28
C PHE A 195 -10.50 -0.47 12.81
N ASP A 196 -10.31 -0.66 11.50
CA ASP A 196 -9.35 -1.61 10.96
C ASP A 196 -7.90 -1.12 11.14
N LEU A 197 -7.69 0.19 11.09
CA LEU A 197 -6.37 0.82 11.10
C LEU A 197 -5.88 1.24 12.48
N VAL A 198 -6.76 1.46 13.45
CA VAL A 198 -6.47 1.98 14.79
C VAL A 198 -7.28 1.20 15.83
N ASP A 199 -6.78 1.08 17.06
CA ASP A 199 -7.52 0.43 18.15
C ASP A 199 -8.82 1.18 18.46
N ALA A 200 -9.90 0.43 18.72
CA ALA A 200 -11.24 0.99 18.87
C ALA A 200 -11.31 2.06 19.98
N GLU A 201 -10.69 1.81 21.13
CA GLU A 201 -10.65 2.78 22.22
C GLU A 201 -9.94 4.09 21.82
N ARG A 202 -8.88 4.00 21.01
CA ARG A 202 -8.15 5.17 20.50
C ARG A 202 -8.98 5.94 19.49
N VAL A 203 -9.64 5.24 18.55
CA VAL A 203 -10.54 5.87 17.57
C VAL A 203 -11.65 6.65 18.29
N THR A 204 -12.32 6.03 19.26
CA THR A 204 -13.39 6.67 20.05
C THR A 204 -12.88 7.94 20.74
N LYS A 205 -11.74 7.87 21.44
CA LYS A 205 -11.14 9.06 22.09
C LYS A 205 -10.77 10.17 21.09
N MET A 206 -10.28 9.81 19.90
CA MET A 206 -9.93 10.78 18.86
C MET A 206 -11.16 11.46 18.26
N LEU A 207 -12.26 10.71 18.10
CA LEU A 207 -13.56 11.24 17.66
C LEU A 207 -14.16 12.20 18.71
N GLU A 208 -14.18 11.80 19.99
CA GLU A 208 -14.67 12.62 21.09
C GLU A 208 -13.90 13.95 21.21
N LYS A 209 -12.57 13.90 21.05
CA LYS A 209 -11.69 15.07 21.06
C LYS A 209 -11.70 15.85 19.75
N ARG A 210 -12.45 15.41 18.73
CA ARG A 210 -12.48 15.97 17.37
C ARG A 210 -11.11 16.05 16.67
N ILE A 211 -10.16 15.21 17.09
CA ILE A 211 -8.89 14.98 16.39
C ILE A 211 -9.17 14.28 15.06
N ILE A 212 -10.11 13.35 15.05
CA ILE A 212 -10.71 12.80 13.84
C ILE A 212 -12.16 13.26 13.82
N GLU A 213 -12.61 13.77 12.68
CA GLU A 213 -14.01 14.11 12.48
C GLU A 213 -14.53 13.39 11.24
N ILE A 214 -15.72 12.82 11.35
CA ILE A 214 -16.45 12.24 10.22
C ILE A 214 -17.76 13.01 10.08
N ALA A 215 -17.95 13.68 8.95
CA ALA A 215 -19.10 14.55 8.75
C ALA A 215 -19.60 14.56 7.30
N PRO A 216 -20.91 14.82 7.07
CA PRO A 216 -21.44 14.97 5.72
C PRO A 216 -20.82 16.17 5.00
N LEU A 217 -20.68 16.10 3.67
CA LEU A 217 -20.04 17.18 2.89
C LEU A 217 -20.71 18.55 3.08
N ALA A 218 -22.03 18.56 3.29
CA ALA A 218 -22.79 19.78 3.55
C ALA A 218 -22.29 20.58 4.76
N PHE A 219 -21.67 19.91 5.74
CA PHE A 219 -21.15 20.52 6.96
C PHE A 219 -19.82 21.25 6.72
N MET A 220 -19.20 21.06 5.55
CA MET A 220 -17.97 21.77 5.18
C MET A 220 -18.25 23.20 4.69
N ARG A 221 -19.50 23.52 4.31
CA ARG A 221 -19.86 24.85 3.81
C ARG A 221 -19.68 25.89 4.90
N GLY A 222 -18.87 26.92 4.62
CA GLY A 222 -18.62 28.02 5.56
C GLY A 222 -17.71 27.67 6.73
N ARG A 223 -17.07 26.49 6.71
CA ARG A 223 -16.02 26.16 7.68
C ARG A 223 -14.70 26.81 7.32
N THR A 224 -14.06 27.36 8.34
CA THR A 224 -12.63 27.66 8.32
C THR A 224 -11.87 26.41 8.76
N LEU A 225 -10.91 25.98 7.95
CA LEU A 225 -10.07 24.81 8.21
C LEU A 225 -8.70 25.19 8.81
N ALA A 226 -8.59 26.41 9.34
CA ALA A 226 -7.39 26.87 10.02
C ALA A 226 -7.30 26.24 11.41
N ASP A 227 -6.07 25.92 11.82
CA ASP A 227 -5.72 25.60 13.21
C ASP A 227 -6.01 26.80 14.14
#